data_AF-H2J7X8-F1
#
_entry.id   AF-H2J7X8-F1
#
_cell.length_a   1.000
_cell.length_b   1.000
_cell.length_c   1.000
_cell.angle_alpha   90.00
_cell.angle_beta   90.00
_cell.angle_gamma   90.00
#
_symmetry.space_group_name_H-M   'P 1'
#
loop_
_entity.id
_entity.type
_entity.pdbx_description
1 polymer ?
#
loop_
_entity_poly.entity_id
_entity_poly.type
_entity_poly.pdbx_seq_one_letter_code
_entity_poly.pdbx_strand_id
1 'polypeptide(L)'
;MAECKNYHEAAIEGAKDGIFHGDHIHPTVMLWTSLNEETTKKVIEKVGEYDYDYAEDLKEMLEDYDINAMDVPIPFPFSFESDLEFDNAVKLLKDIAEITDANAYSFIVEAMSEEDEEDTLPSVFTECKEGKIYFTLFDWEYKRIEDEEFESTDEDIQGFRLNIW
;
A
#
# COMPACT_ATOMS: atom_id res chain seq x y z
N MET A 1 -18.17 -7.68 -2.23
CA MET A 1 -18.41 -6.94 -3.51
C MET A 1 -18.81 -5.47 -3.35
N ALA A 2 -18.50 -4.86 -2.19
CA ALA A 2 -18.33 -3.42 -2.00
C ALA A 2 -16.96 -3.14 -1.34
N GLU A 3 -16.04 -4.11 -1.36
CA GLU A 3 -14.80 -4.09 -0.56
C GLU A 3 -13.74 -3.15 -1.12
N CYS A 4 -13.62 -3.00 -2.44
CA CYS A 4 -12.49 -2.28 -3.03
C CYS A 4 -12.42 -0.80 -2.64
N LYS A 5 -13.54 -0.07 -2.76
CA LYS A 5 -13.64 1.32 -2.31
C LYS A 5 -13.45 1.45 -0.81
N ASN A 6 -13.86 0.43 -0.03
CA ASN A 6 -13.64 0.45 1.42
C ASN A 6 -12.15 0.35 1.76
N TYR A 7 -11.36 -0.43 1.04
CA TYR A 7 -9.89 -0.44 1.21
C TYR A 7 -9.28 0.92 0.92
N HIS A 8 -9.75 1.58 -0.14
CA HIS A 8 -9.27 2.92 -0.49
C HIS A 8 -9.59 3.94 0.61
N GLU A 9 -10.84 3.97 1.06
CA GLU A 9 -11.26 4.87 2.15
C GLU A 9 -10.54 4.54 3.47
N ALA A 10 -10.34 3.25 3.78
CA ALA A 10 -9.59 2.84 4.96
C ALA A 10 -8.10 3.22 4.87
N ALA A 11 -7.49 3.14 3.68
CA ALA A 11 -6.12 3.61 3.45
C ALA A 11 -6.00 5.13 3.65
N ILE A 12 -6.99 5.90 3.17
CA ILE A 12 -7.04 7.35 3.38
C ILE A 12 -7.13 7.70 4.87
N GLU A 13 -7.99 7.01 5.62
CA GLU A 13 -8.10 7.26 7.06
C GLU A 13 -6.85 6.82 7.82
N GLY A 14 -6.25 5.68 7.46
CA GLY A 14 -4.97 5.24 8.01
C GLY A 14 -3.81 6.19 7.68
N ALA A 15 -3.80 6.77 6.48
CA ALA A 15 -2.77 7.74 6.09
C ALA A 15 -2.78 8.99 6.97
N LYS A 16 -3.97 9.48 7.33
CA LYS A 16 -4.15 10.64 8.23
C LYS A 16 -3.72 10.37 9.66
N ASP A 17 -3.70 9.11 10.11
CA ASP A 17 -3.40 8.74 11.50
C ASP A 17 -1.89 8.56 11.79
N GLY A 18 -1.02 8.87 10.82
CA GLY A 18 0.43 8.91 11.09
C GLY A 18 1.37 8.77 9.90
N ILE A 19 0.88 8.57 8.68
CA ILE A 19 1.72 8.44 7.48
C ILE A 19 1.91 9.80 6.80
N PHE A 20 0.90 10.65 6.85
CA PHE A 20 1.03 12.03 6.40
C PHE A 20 1.66 12.90 7.48
N HIS A 21 2.82 13.47 7.18
CA HIS A 21 3.40 14.56 7.96
C HIS A 21 3.19 15.88 7.22
N GLY A 22 3.18 17.00 7.94
CA GLY A 22 2.81 18.30 7.37
C GLY A 22 3.80 18.85 6.33
N ASP A 23 4.94 18.19 6.15
CA ASP A 23 6.02 18.57 5.24
C ASP A 23 6.58 17.42 4.39
N HIS A 24 6.14 16.18 4.61
CA HIS A 24 6.55 15.01 3.82
C HIS A 24 5.66 13.78 4.10
N ILE A 25 5.77 12.76 3.25
CA ILE A 25 5.13 11.45 3.44
C ILE A 25 6.21 10.37 3.44
N HIS A 26 6.07 9.36 4.30
CA HIS A 26 6.84 8.13 4.17
C HIS A 26 6.13 7.20 3.16
N PRO A 27 6.70 6.98 1.96
CA PRO A 27 6.06 6.12 0.97
C PRO A 27 5.76 4.74 1.56
N THR A 28 4.51 4.34 1.49
CA THR A 28 4.03 3.12 2.16
C THR A 28 3.11 2.35 1.24
N VAL A 29 3.40 1.07 1.02
CA VAL A 29 2.46 0.15 0.37
C VAL A 29 1.76 -0.66 1.46
N MET A 30 0.45 -0.56 1.52
CA MET A 30 -0.39 -1.35 2.42
C MET A 30 -1.01 -2.51 1.65
N LEU A 31 -0.74 -3.74 2.07
CA LEU A 31 -1.41 -4.93 1.52
C LEU A 31 -2.65 -5.25 2.36
N TRP A 32 -3.79 -5.45 1.69
CA TRP A 32 -5.05 -5.85 2.31
C TRP A 32 -5.18 -7.36 2.21
N THR A 33 -4.98 -8.06 3.33
CA THR A 33 -4.66 -9.49 3.31
C THR A 33 -5.65 -10.33 4.09
N SER A 34 -5.69 -11.64 3.80
CA SER A 34 -6.37 -12.61 4.65
C SER A 34 -5.34 -13.42 5.42
N LEU A 35 -5.31 -13.27 6.74
CA LEU A 35 -4.35 -13.95 7.58
C LEU A 35 -4.92 -15.22 8.22
N ASN A 36 -4.02 -16.06 8.69
CA ASN A 36 -4.22 -17.16 9.63
C ASN A 36 -2.85 -17.54 10.20
N GLU A 37 -2.81 -18.46 11.17
CA GLU A 37 -1.54 -18.85 11.83
C GLU A 37 -0.44 -19.32 10.86
N GLU A 38 -0.81 -19.97 9.75
CA GLU A 38 0.14 -20.46 8.75
C GLU A 38 0.66 -19.32 7.87
N THR A 39 -0.24 -18.48 7.32
CA THR A 39 0.15 -17.37 6.44
C THR A 39 0.91 -16.30 7.21
N THR A 40 0.51 -15.98 8.44
CA THR A 40 1.24 -15.05 9.32
C THR A 40 2.70 -15.48 9.52
N LYS A 41 2.95 -16.76 9.82
CA LYS A 41 4.32 -17.27 9.95
C LYS A 41 5.12 -17.12 8.66
N LYS A 42 4.52 -17.49 7.52
CA LYS A 42 5.17 -17.38 6.21
C LYS A 42 5.50 -15.94 5.83
N VAL A 43 4.61 -14.99 6.14
CA VAL A 43 4.86 -13.57 5.93
C VAL A 43 6.04 -13.08 6.76
N ILE A 44 6.06 -13.37 8.06
CA ILE A 44 7.15 -12.95 8.96
C ILE A 44 8.48 -13.57 8.49
N GLU A 45 8.50 -14.88 8.18
CA GLU A 45 9.70 -15.54 7.64
C GLU A 45 10.17 -14.87 6.34
N LYS A 46 9.23 -14.55 5.44
CA LYS A 46 9.54 -13.96 4.15
C LYS A 46 10.09 -12.54 4.27
N VAL A 47 9.51 -11.73 5.14
CA VAL A 47 10.00 -10.38 5.45
C VAL A 47 11.38 -10.47 6.09
N GLY A 48 11.62 -11.44 6.99
CA GLY A 48 12.92 -11.63 7.64
C GLY A 48 14.06 -12.03 6.70
N GLU A 49 13.77 -12.56 5.51
CA GLU A 49 14.78 -12.76 4.45
C GLU A 49 15.28 -11.42 3.86
N TYR A 50 14.47 -10.37 3.96
CA TYR A 50 14.72 -9.05 3.39
C TYR A 50 15.17 -8.04 4.45
N ASP A 51 14.42 -7.94 5.55
CA ASP A 51 14.66 -7.07 6.68
C ASP A 51 14.27 -7.79 7.98
N TYR A 52 15.27 -8.21 8.74
CA TYR A 52 15.08 -8.93 9.99
C TYR A 52 14.48 -8.06 11.09
N ASP A 53 14.90 -6.81 11.19
CA ASP A 53 14.47 -5.91 12.26
C ASP A 53 12.98 -5.58 12.06
N TYR A 54 12.60 -5.25 10.82
CA TYR A 54 11.20 -5.02 10.48
C TYR A 54 10.33 -6.28 10.59
N ALA A 55 10.88 -7.49 10.40
CA ALA A 55 10.13 -8.72 10.60
C ALA A 55 9.73 -8.95 12.07
N GLU A 56 10.57 -8.55 13.03
CA GLU A 56 10.24 -8.61 14.46
C GLU A 56 9.16 -7.58 14.81
N ASP A 57 9.28 -6.35 14.31
CA ASP A 57 8.23 -5.31 14.47
C ASP A 57 6.90 -5.77 13.87
N LEU A 58 6.94 -6.34 12.67
CA LEU A 58 5.77 -6.88 11.99
C LEU A 58 5.11 -7.99 12.79
N LYS A 59 5.90 -8.89 13.39
CA LYS A 59 5.38 -9.96 14.23
C LYS A 59 4.65 -9.39 15.45
N GLU A 60 5.21 -8.41 16.14
CA GLU A 60 4.55 -7.74 17.27
C GLU A 60 3.23 -7.09 16.83
N MET A 61 3.23 -6.38 15.70
CA MET A 61 2.03 -5.76 15.14
C MET A 61 0.94 -6.80 14.80
N LEU A 62 1.31 -7.93 14.20
CA LEU A 62 0.36 -8.97 13.79
C LEU A 62 -0.21 -9.75 14.98
N GLU A 63 0.44 -9.75 16.15
CA GLU A 63 -0.09 -10.36 17.38
C GLU A 63 -1.32 -9.60 17.94
N ASP A 64 -1.43 -8.30 17.65
CA ASP A 64 -2.56 -7.46 18.08
C ASP A 64 -3.78 -7.58 17.15
N TYR A 65 -3.62 -8.12 15.94
CA TYR A 65 -4.71 -8.30 14.99
C TYR A 65 -5.48 -9.60 15.24
N ASP A 66 -6.79 -9.56 14.95
CA ASP A 66 -7.57 -10.78 14.81
C ASP A 66 -7.14 -11.50 13.53
N ILE A 67 -6.26 -12.49 13.67
CA ILE A 67 -5.72 -13.29 12.55
C ILE A 67 -6.79 -14.12 11.83
N ASN A 68 -8.06 -14.11 12.26
CA ASN A 68 -9.17 -14.72 11.53
C ASN A 68 -10.06 -13.67 10.84
N ALA A 69 -9.74 -12.38 10.98
CA ALA A 69 -10.42 -11.32 10.25
C ALA A 69 -10.03 -11.37 8.77
N MET A 70 -11.01 -11.11 7.91
CA MET A 70 -10.74 -10.76 6.52
C MET A 70 -10.19 -9.34 6.48
N ASP A 71 -9.25 -9.08 5.57
CA ASP A 71 -8.77 -7.74 5.23
C ASP A 71 -7.89 -7.05 6.28
N VAL A 72 -6.90 -7.77 6.80
CA VAL A 72 -5.87 -7.21 7.68
C VAL A 72 -4.92 -6.32 6.86
N PRO A 73 -4.77 -5.02 7.19
CA PRO A 73 -3.80 -4.15 6.55
C PRO A 73 -2.38 -4.43 7.07
N ILE A 74 -1.47 -4.70 6.15
CA ILE A 74 -0.03 -4.83 6.46
C ILE A 74 0.71 -3.69 5.76
N PRO A 75 1.18 -2.67 6.52
CA PRO A 75 1.87 -1.51 5.96
C PRO A 75 3.36 -1.78 5.77
N PHE A 76 3.85 -1.68 4.54
CA PHE A 76 5.26 -1.77 4.19
C PHE A 76 5.80 -0.37 3.87
N PRO A 77 6.47 0.30 4.82
CA PRO A 77 7.16 1.55 4.54
C PRO A 77 8.39 1.26 3.69
N PHE A 78 8.57 2.01 2.62
CA PHE A 78 9.70 1.83 1.72
C PHE A 78 10.49 3.12 1.52
N SER A 79 11.80 2.95 1.44
CA SER A 79 12.75 3.95 0.97
C SER A 79 13.67 3.26 -0.02
N PHE A 80 13.73 3.76 -1.25
CA PHE A 80 14.54 3.17 -2.31
C PHE A 80 15.61 4.17 -2.75
N GLU A 81 16.85 3.72 -2.80
CA GLU A 81 17.98 4.49 -3.33
C GLU A 81 18.32 4.09 -4.78
N SER A 82 17.70 3.02 -5.29
CA SER A 82 17.92 2.54 -6.66
C SER A 82 16.75 1.72 -7.22
N ASP A 83 16.68 1.64 -8.55
CA ASP A 83 15.71 0.80 -9.27
C ASP A 83 15.80 -0.68 -8.86
N LEU A 84 16.99 -1.18 -8.52
CA LEU A 84 17.18 -2.56 -8.07
C LEU A 84 16.51 -2.81 -6.70
N GLU A 85 16.57 -1.84 -5.80
CA GLU A 85 15.89 -1.93 -4.50
C GLU A 85 14.37 -1.88 -4.68
N PHE A 86 13.89 -1.01 -5.57
CA PHE A 86 12.48 -0.97 -5.94
C PHE A 86 12.00 -2.32 -6.50
N ASP A 87 12.71 -2.90 -7.47
CA ASP A 87 12.36 -4.19 -8.07
C ASP A 87 12.32 -5.33 -7.03
N ASN A 88 13.27 -5.33 -6.09
CA ASN A 88 13.31 -6.31 -5.01
C ASN A 88 12.13 -6.15 -4.05
N ALA A 89 11.73 -4.92 -3.74
CA ALA A 89 10.57 -4.66 -2.90
C ALA A 89 9.25 -5.03 -3.60
N VAL A 90 9.10 -4.73 -4.88
CA VAL A 90 7.93 -5.19 -5.66
C VAL A 90 7.85 -6.71 -5.66
N LYS A 91 8.99 -7.40 -5.80
CA LYS A 91 9.04 -8.86 -5.69
C LYS A 91 8.65 -9.36 -4.29
N LEU A 92 9.12 -8.71 -3.23
CA LEU A 92 8.72 -9.04 -1.86
C LEU A 92 7.20 -8.88 -1.67
N LEU A 93 6.64 -7.75 -2.11
CA LEU A 93 5.20 -7.48 -2.04
C LEU A 93 4.38 -8.52 -2.80
N LYS A 94 4.85 -8.93 -3.99
CA LYS A 94 4.24 -10.03 -4.76
C LYS A 94 4.26 -11.35 -3.99
N ASP A 95 5.42 -11.74 -3.46
CA ASP A 95 5.55 -12.98 -2.68
C ASP A 95 4.60 -12.97 -1.46
N ILE A 96 4.47 -11.84 -0.77
CA ILE A 96 3.56 -11.67 0.38
C ILE A 96 2.09 -11.69 -0.07
N ALA A 97 1.75 -11.03 -1.17
CA ALA A 97 0.41 -11.02 -1.73
C ALA A 97 -0.04 -12.44 -2.12
N GLU A 98 0.86 -13.26 -2.66
CA GLU A 98 0.60 -14.66 -2.97
C GLU A 98 0.45 -15.52 -1.71
N ILE A 99 1.30 -15.33 -0.69
CA ILE A 99 1.24 -16.06 0.59
C ILE A 99 -0.10 -15.82 1.30
N THR A 100 -0.60 -14.59 1.25
CA THR A 100 -1.75 -14.14 2.05
C THR A 100 -3.07 -14.05 1.29
N ASP A 101 -3.07 -14.41 0.01
CA ASP A 101 -4.20 -14.21 -0.90
C ASP A 101 -4.74 -12.76 -0.80
N ALA A 102 -3.84 -11.78 -0.95
CA ALA A 102 -4.19 -10.38 -0.78
C ALA A 102 -5.31 -9.95 -1.74
N ASN A 103 -6.24 -9.16 -1.22
CA ASN A 103 -7.44 -8.68 -1.93
C ASN A 103 -7.19 -7.35 -2.66
N ALA A 104 -6.29 -6.53 -2.12
CA ALA A 104 -5.91 -5.24 -2.68
C ALA A 104 -4.54 -4.80 -2.18
N TYR A 105 -3.98 -3.77 -2.81
CA TYR A 105 -2.94 -2.95 -2.23
C TYR A 105 -3.30 -1.47 -2.31
N SER A 106 -2.86 -0.70 -1.33
CA SER A 106 -2.89 0.75 -1.36
C SER A 106 -1.47 1.30 -1.37
N PHE A 107 -1.17 2.24 -2.24
CA PHE A 107 0.12 2.91 -2.28
C PHE A 107 -0.07 4.37 -1.88
N ILE A 108 0.58 4.75 -0.78
CA ILE A 108 0.51 6.09 -0.20
C ILE A 108 1.85 6.76 -0.51
N VAL A 109 1.81 7.82 -1.30
CA VAL A 109 3.02 8.44 -1.85
C VAL A 109 2.75 9.91 -2.20
N GLU A 110 3.83 10.66 -2.35
CA GLU A 110 3.81 11.99 -2.94
C GLU A 110 3.72 11.89 -4.47
N ALA A 111 2.67 12.46 -5.05
CA ALA A 111 2.51 12.61 -6.50
C ALA A 111 2.96 14.01 -6.93
N MET A 112 3.61 14.14 -8.09
CA MET A 112 3.94 15.45 -8.66
C MET A 112 2.66 16.22 -8.98
N SER A 113 2.62 17.51 -8.64
CA SER A 113 1.52 18.39 -8.99
C SER A 113 1.54 18.71 -10.48
N GLU A 114 0.37 18.69 -11.13
CA GLU A 114 0.26 19.16 -12.52
C GLU A 114 0.45 20.68 -12.66
N GLU A 115 0.22 21.44 -11.58
CA GLU A 115 0.31 22.90 -11.59
C GLU A 115 1.77 23.40 -11.43
N ASP A 116 2.61 22.65 -10.73
CA ASP A 116 4.03 22.94 -10.52
C ASP A 116 4.81 21.63 -10.35
N GLU A 117 5.67 21.29 -11.32
CA GLU A 117 6.49 20.07 -11.30
C GLU A 117 7.51 20.04 -10.14
N GLU A 118 7.76 21.17 -9.48
CA GLU A 118 8.59 21.24 -8.26
C GLU A 118 7.80 20.97 -6.97
N ASP A 119 6.46 20.96 -7.02
CA ASP A 119 5.59 20.67 -5.89
C ASP A 119 5.08 19.22 -5.93
N THR A 120 5.14 18.55 -4.78
CA THR A 120 4.49 17.27 -4.57
C THR A 120 3.25 17.42 -3.70
N LEU A 121 2.28 16.53 -3.92
CA LEU A 121 1.02 16.48 -3.20
C LEU A 121 0.78 15.06 -2.67
N PRO A 122 0.24 14.92 -1.45
CA PRO A 122 -0.13 13.62 -0.93
C PRO A 122 -1.12 12.91 -1.83
N SER A 123 -0.89 11.63 -2.06
CA SER A 123 -1.78 10.79 -2.84
C SER A 123 -1.99 9.43 -2.18
N VAL A 124 -3.18 8.89 -2.38
CA VAL A 124 -3.50 7.49 -2.08
C VAL A 124 -3.95 6.86 -3.38
N PHE A 125 -3.27 5.80 -3.76
CA PHE A 125 -3.64 4.90 -4.85
C PHE A 125 -4.12 3.58 -4.23
N THR A 126 -5.11 2.91 -4.81
CA THR A 126 -5.52 1.57 -4.38
C THR A 126 -5.95 0.74 -5.57
N GLU A 127 -5.36 -0.44 -5.73
CA GLU A 127 -5.74 -1.41 -6.74
C GLU A 127 -6.19 -2.71 -6.07
N CYS A 128 -7.37 -3.18 -6.45
CA CYS A 128 -7.89 -4.46 -6.02
C CYS A 128 -7.56 -5.57 -7.01
N LYS A 129 -7.51 -6.79 -6.52
CA LYS A 129 -7.24 -8.00 -7.31
C LYS A 129 -8.20 -8.18 -8.49
N GLU A 130 -9.42 -7.64 -8.40
CA GLU A 130 -10.39 -7.63 -9.50
C GLU A 130 -10.07 -6.63 -10.63
N GLY A 131 -9.03 -5.81 -10.46
CA GLY A 131 -8.57 -4.83 -11.44
C GLY A 131 -9.16 -3.44 -11.28
N LYS A 132 -9.99 -3.19 -10.26
CA LYS A 132 -10.49 -1.83 -9.97
C LYS A 132 -9.45 -1.01 -9.24
N ILE A 133 -9.35 0.25 -9.63
CA ILE A 133 -8.36 1.18 -9.13
C ILE A 133 -9.05 2.47 -8.67
N TYR A 134 -8.60 3.01 -7.54
CA TYR A 134 -9.02 4.29 -6.99
C TYR A 134 -7.80 5.15 -6.70
N PHE A 135 -7.88 6.42 -7.06
CA PHE A 135 -6.83 7.41 -6.82
C PHE A 135 -7.43 8.64 -6.17
N THR A 136 -6.79 9.14 -5.12
CA THR A 136 -7.17 10.40 -4.47
C THR A 136 -5.94 11.25 -4.25
N LEU A 137 -6.00 12.51 -4.67
CA LEU A 137 -5.00 13.54 -4.41
C LEU A 137 -5.48 14.46 -3.28
N PHE A 138 -4.56 14.89 -2.43
CA PHE A 138 -4.85 15.78 -1.31
C PHE A 138 -3.96 17.02 -1.34
N ASP A 139 -4.42 18.10 -0.71
CA ASP A 139 -3.54 19.19 -0.30
C ASP A 139 -2.78 18.80 0.98
N TRP A 140 -1.76 19.58 1.35
CA TRP A 140 -1.01 19.40 2.59
C TRP A 140 -1.84 19.69 3.87
N GLU A 141 -3.07 20.20 3.74
CA GLU A 141 -4.06 20.28 4.82
C GLU A 141 -5.00 19.05 4.85
N TYR A 142 -4.68 18.02 4.05
CA TYR A 142 -5.39 16.74 3.92
C TYR A 142 -6.82 16.85 3.38
N LYS A 143 -7.12 17.91 2.63
CA LYS A 143 -8.38 18.04 1.88
C LYS A 143 -8.23 17.39 0.52
N ARG A 144 -9.24 16.61 0.13
CA ARG A 144 -9.30 16.01 -1.21
C ARG A 144 -9.34 17.10 -2.27
N ILE A 145 -8.40 17.02 -3.20
CA ILE A 145 -8.34 17.87 -4.40
C ILE A 145 -9.04 17.14 -5.54
N GLU A 146 -8.75 15.85 -5.68
CA GLU A 146 -9.18 15.02 -6.80
C GLU A 146 -9.44 13.58 -6.35
N ASP A 147 -10.47 12.95 -6.92
CA ASP A 147 -10.86 11.56 -6.69
C ASP A 147 -11.17 10.93 -8.07
N GLU A 148 -10.42 9.91 -8.46
CA GLU A 148 -10.56 9.22 -9.75
C GLU A 148 -10.72 7.71 -9.57
N GLU A 149 -11.44 7.09 -10.51
CA GLU A 149 -11.70 5.66 -10.57
C GLU A 149 -11.26 5.13 -11.93
N PHE A 150 -10.45 4.08 -11.93
CA PHE A 150 -9.90 3.46 -13.15
C PHE A 150 -10.12 1.95 -13.16
N GLU A 151 -10.04 1.36 -14.34
CA GLU A 151 -9.87 -0.06 -14.53
C GLU A 151 -8.41 -0.39 -14.84
N SER A 152 -7.95 -1.57 -14.45
CA SER A 152 -6.58 -2.07 -14.67
C SER A 152 -6.18 -2.16 -16.15
N THR A 153 -7.11 -1.97 -17.07
CA THR A 153 -6.87 -1.92 -18.51
C THR A 153 -6.65 -0.51 -19.05
N ASP A 154 -6.87 0.54 -18.25
CA ASP A 154 -6.77 1.92 -18.71
C ASP A 154 -5.29 2.31 -18.89
N GLU A 155 -4.95 2.89 -20.05
CA GLU A 155 -3.55 3.18 -20.40
C GLU A 155 -2.93 4.25 -19.48
N ASP A 156 -3.73 5.19 -19.02
CA ASP A 156 -3.31 6.35 -18.23
C ASP A 156 -2.77 5.97 -16.84
N ILE A 157 -3.22 4.82 -16.30
CA ILE A 157 -2.85 4.39 -14.95
C ILE A 157 -1.73 3.33 -14.92
N GLN A 158 -1.32 2.79 -16.07
CA GLN A 158 -0.37 1.66 -16.12
C GLN A 158 1.00 1.99 -15.51
N GLY A 159 1.48 3.22 -15.65
CA GLY A 159 2.77 3.66 -15.11
C GLY A 159 2.83 3.71 -13.58
N PHE A 160 1.68 3.78 -12.91
CA PHE A 160 1.57 3.89 -11.45
C PHE A 160 1.33 2.54 -10.77
N ARG A 161 0.97 1.51 -11.53
CA ARG A 161 0.64 0.19 -11.00
C ARG A 161 1.88 -0.57 -10.56
N LEU A 162 1.81 -1.16 -9.37
CA LEU A 162 2.79 -2.14 -8.93
C LEU A 162 2.42 -3.51 -9.49
N ASN A 163 3.38 -4.18 -10.13
CA ASN A 163 3.18 -5.52 -10.69
C ASN A 163 3.24 -6.60 -9.60
N ILE A 164 2.26 -6.60 -8.69
CA ILE A 164 2.20 -7.51 -7.52
C ILE A 164 1.16 -8.63 -7.64
N TRP A 165 0.37 -8.64 -8.72
CA TRP A 165 -0.60 -9.69 -9.06
C TRP A 165 -0.08 -10.65 -10.13
#